data_AF-A0A7C1TXY6-F1
#
_entry.id   AF-A0A7C1TXY6-F1
#
_cell.length_a   1.000
_cell.length_b   1.000
_cell.length_c   1.000
_cell.angle_alpha   90.00
_cell.angle_beta   90.00
_cell.angle_gamma   90.00
#
_symmetry.space_group_name_H-M   'P 1'
#
loop_
_entity.id
_entity.type
_entity.pdbx_description
1 polymer ?
#
loop_
_entity_poly.entity_id
_entity_poly.type
_entity_poly.pdbx_seq_one_letter_code
_entity_poly.pdbx_strand_id
1 'polypeptide(L)'
;MRMGKALEDSGVILAGQNLKRCSDYSTIFKDHKPGHIRSAQELANVFYRNPALLGAGVKKLILDGTIDENISSFKNKKGMVFIMNGWGSTDHIDLWDGLLMKMKRTSNTVGYRKRGKQVWFWELV
;
A
#
# COMPACT_ATOMS: atom_id res chain seq x y z
N MET A 1 -8.41 0.14 4.12
CA MET A 1 -9.72 -0.04 3.42
C MET A 1 -9.55 -0.22 1.91
N ARG A 2 -9.20 0.85 1.17
CA ARG A 2 -9.20 0.86 -0.31
C ARG A 2 -8.29 -0.21 -0.93
N MET A 3 -7.06 -0.33 -0.45
CA MET A 3 -6.10 -1.29 -0.99
C MET A 3 -6.55 -2.74 -0.78
N GLY A 4 -7.04 -3.09 0.43
CA GLY A 4 -7.57 -4.42 0.70
C GLY A 4 -8.69 -4.82 -0.26
N LYS A 5 -9.65 -3.92 -0.51
CA LYS A 5 -10.72 -4.16 -1.49
C LYS A 5 -10.20 -4.28 -2.92
N ALA A 6 -9.25 -3.44 -3.32
CA ALA A 6 -8.65 -3.50 -4.66
C ALA A 6 -7.93 -4.82 -4.91
N LEU A 7 -7.25 -5.36 -3.88
CA LEU A 7 -6.58 -6.66 -3.93
C LEU A 7 -7.59 -7.81 -4.06
N GLU A 8 -8.62 -7.82 -3.21
CA GLU A 8 -9.70 -8.81 -3.26
C GLU A 8 -10.39 -8.80 -4.63
N ASP A 9 -10.68 -7.61 -5.19
CA ASP A 9 -11.30 -7.45 -6.50
C ASP A 9 -10.38 -7.87 -7.67
N SER A 10 -9.08 -7.84 -7.45
CA SER A 10 -8.09 -8.30 -8.44
C SER A 10 -7.77 -9.80 -8.31
N GLY A 11 -8.50 -10.54 -7.46
CA GLY A 11 -8.31 -11.98 -7.26
C GLY A 11 -7.18 -12.35 -6.30
N VAL A 12 -6.58 -11.38 -5.59
CA VAL A 12 -5.56 -11.67 -4.57
C VAL A 12 -6.23 -12.29 -3.35
N ILE A 13 -5.87 -13.53 -3.04
CA ILE A 13 -6.45 -14.28 -1.92
C ILE A 13 -5.80 -13.82 -0.61
N LEU A 14 -6.55 -13.05 0.18
CA LEU A 14 -6.17 -12.62 1.53
C LEU A 14 -6.84 -13.44 2.64
N ALA A 15 -7.65 -14.43 2.28
CA ALA A 15 -8.25 -15.36 3.23
C ALA A 15 -7.18 -16.15 3.99
N GLY A 16 -7.37 -16.36 5.29
CA GLY A 16 -6.39 -17.03 6.16
C GLY A 16 -5.21 -16.14 6.61
N GLN A 17 -5.06 -14.93 6.07
CA GLN A 17 -4.14 -13.95 6.64
C GLN A 17 -4.77 -13.34 7.89
N ASN A 18 -4.05 -13.35 9.03
CA ASN A 18 -4.51 -12.78 10.30
C ASN A 18 -4.47 -11.23 10.27
N LEU A 19 -5.35 -10.63 9.46
CA LEU A 19 -5.44 -9.19 9.23
C LEU A 19 -6.57 -8.58 10.06
N LYS A 20 -6.30 -7.45 10.74
CA LYS A 20 -7.36 -6.72 11.44
C LYS A 20 -8.35 -6.14 10.42
N ARG A 21 -9.57 -6.62 10.52
CA ARG A 21 -10.72 -6.12 9.78
C ARG A 21 -11.56 -5.21 10.67
N CYS A 22 -12.28 -4.27 10.06
CA CYS A 22 -13.24 -3.49 10.82
C CYS A 22 -14.38 -4.39 11.30
N SER A 23 -14.66 -4.39 12.60
CA SER A 23 -15.68 -5.25 13.22
C SER A 23 -17.09 -4.73 12.99
N ASP A 24 -17.29 -3.42 13.09
CA ASP A 24 -18.63 -2.83 13.22
C ASP A 24 -18.87 -1.66 12.26
N TYR A 25 -20.16 -1.36 12.04
CA TYR A 25 -20.57 -0.13 11.39
C TYR A 25 -20.08 1.08 12.20
N SER A 26 -19.53 2.08 11.51
CA SER A 26 -19.23 3.35 12.16
C SER A 26 -20.52 4.11 12.40
N THR A 27 -20.73 4.58 13.63
CA THR A 27 -21.83 5.50 13.98
C THR A 27 -21.69 6.88 13.31
N ILE A 28 -20.48 7.22 12.86
CA ILE A 28 -20.14 8.50 12.23
C ILE A 28 -20.23 8.39 10.70
N PHE A 29 -19.86 7.24 10.13
CA PHE A 29 -19.90 7.00 8.69
C PHE A 29 -21.04 6.03 8.35
N LYS A 30 -22.25 6.56 8.13
CA LYS A 30 -23.47 5.77 7.92
C LYS A 30 -23.39 4.75 6.78
N ASP A 31 -22.57 5.01 5.76
CA ASP A 31 -22.37 4.13 4.60
C ASP A 31 -21.21 3.13 4.78
N HIS A 32 -20.57 3.10 5.95
CA HIS A 32 -19.42 2.25 6.22
C HIS A 32 -19.83 0.78 6.40
N LYS A 33 -19.56 -0.06 5.40
CA LYS A 33 -19.70 -1.52 5.50
C LYS A 33 -18.48 -2.14 6.22
N PRO A 34 -18.66 -2.88 7.33
CA PRO A 34 -17.57 -3.55 8.06
C PRO A 34 -16.94 -4.69 7.26
N GLY A 35 -15.88 -5.29 7.79
CA GLY A 35 -15.19 -6.44 7.20
C GLY A 35 -13.99 -6.11 6.32
N HIS A 36 -13.69 -4.85 6.02
CA HIS A 36 -12.51 -4.49 5.24
C HIS A 36 -11.24 -4.39 6.10
N ILE A 37 -10.08 -4.60 5.48
CA ILE A 37 -8.75 -4.53 6.13
C ILE A 37 -8.44 -3.07 6.54
N ARG A 38 -8.04 -2.87 7.80
CA ARG A 38 -7.78 -1.54 8.38
C ARG A 38 -6.32 -1.13 8.34
N SER A 39 -5.40 -2.05 8.60
CA SER A 39 -3.97 -1.73 8.76
C SER A 39 -3.20 -1.78 7.46
N ALA A 40 -2.54 -0.68 7.11
CA ALA A 40 -1.60 -0.63 5.98
C ALA A 40 -0.36 -1.49 6.27
N GLN A 41 0.18 -1.45 7.49
CA GLN A 41 1.34 -2.24 7.90
C GLN A 41 1.07 -3.75 7.86
N GLU A 42 -0.07 -4.21 8.40
CA GLU A 42 -0.36 -5.66 8.40
C GLU A 42 -0.51 -6.17 6.97
N LEU A 43 -1.14 -5.38 6.10
CA LEU A 43 -1.26 -5.69 4.68
C LEU A 43 0.11 -5.71 4.00
N ALA A 44 0.95 -4.70 4.25
CA ALA A 44 2.33 -4.66 3.76
C ALA A 44 3.15 -5.87 4.24
N ASN A 45 2.96 -6.31 5.48
CA ASN A 45 3.66 -7.48 6.04
C ASN A 45 3.30 -8.79 5.33
N VAL A 46 2.07 -8.95 4.84
CA VAL A 46 1.67 -10.11 4.02
C VAL A 46 2.54 -10.18 2.77
N PHE A 47 2.65 -9.08 2.04
CA PHE A 47 3.42 -9.01 0.79
C PHE A 47 4.92 -8.88 1.00
N TYR A 48 5.35 -8.45 2.19
CA TYR A 48 6.73 -8.56 2.60
C TYR A 48 7.13 -10.04 2.68
N ARG A 49 6.31 -10.86 3.33
CA ARG A 49 6.59 -12.30 3.55
C ARG A 49 6.41 -13.12 2.28
N ASN A 50 5.39 -12.81 1.48
CA ASN A 50 5.09 -13.53 0.24
C ASN A 50 4.70 -12.56 -0.89
N PRO A 51 5.69 -11.95 -1.57
CA PRO A 51 5.44 -11.05 -2.71
C PRO A 51 4.67 -11.72 -3.86
N ALA A 52 4.80 -13.03 -4.03
CA ALA A 52 4.17 -13.78 -5.13
C ALA A 52 2.63 -13.78 -5.06
N LEU A 53 2.03 -13.43 -3.91
CA LEU A 53 0.59 -13.21 -3.80
C LEU A 53 0.09 -12.05 -4.66
N LEU A 54 0.96 -11.12 -5.05
CA LEU A 54 0.63 -10.02 -5.97
C LEU A 54 0.76 -10.41 -7.44
N GLY A 55 1.25 -11.61 -7.74
CA GLY A 55 1.49 -12.11 -9.10
C GLY A 55 2.89 -12.66 -9.29
N ALA A 56 3.05 -13.44 -10.37
CA ALA A 56 4.35 -13.96 -10.78
C ALA A 56 5.28 -12.81 -11.23
N GLY A 57 6.57 -12.89 -10.89
CA GLY A 57 7.57 -11.92 -11.32
C GLY A 57 7.58 -10.58 -10.56
N VAL A 58 6.75 -10.44 -9.52
CA VAL A 58 6.76 -9.25 -8.65
C VAL A 58 8.11 -9.11 -7.95
N LYS A 59 8.72 -7.93 -8.08
CA LYS A 59 9.99 -7.60 -7.41
C LYS A 59 9.72 -6.75 -6.19
N LYS A 60 10.22 -7.19 -5.03
CA LYS A 60 10.15 -6.43 -3.77
C LYS A 60 11.42 -5.62 -3.57
N LEU A 61 11.27 -4.33 -3.32
CA LEU A 61 12.33 -3.38 -2.97
C LEU A 61 12.01 -2.75 -1.62
N ILE A 62 13.02 -2.57 -0.78
CA ILE A 62 12.92 -1.92 0.53
C ILE A 62 14.02 -0.89 0.57
N LEU A 63 13.63 0.37 0.77
CA LEU A 63 14.52 1.52 0.65
C LEU A 63 14.36 2.37 1.90
N ASP A 64 15.49 2.72 2.53
CA ASP A 64 15.50 3.67 3.63
C ASP A 64 15.23 5.09 3.13
N GLY A 65 14.62 5.91 3.97
CA GLY A 65 14.18 7.26 3.61
C GLY A 65 12.86 7.26 2.83
N THR A 66 12.72 8.22 1.94
CA THR A 66 11.48 8.59 1.26
C THR A 66 11.48 8.21 -0.22
N ILE A 67 10.33 8.34 -0.90
CA ILE A 67 10.24 8.11 -2.35
C ILE A 67 11.07 9.16 -3.11
N ASP A 68 11.05 10.42 -2.68
CA ASP A 68 11.77 11.50 -3.37
C ASP A 68 13.30 11.32 -3.28
N GLU A 69 13.81 10.83 -2.15
CA GLU A 69 15.24 10.49 -2.00
C GLU A 69 15.66 9.30 -2.87
N ASN A 70 14.71 8.39 -3.15
CA ASN A 70 14.94 7.16 -3.90
C ASN A 70 14.28 7.17 -5.30
N ILE A 71 14.03 8.35 -5.87
CA ILE A 71 13.09 8.53 -6.99
C ILE A 71 13.41 7.70 -8.24
N SER A 72 14.69 7.41 -8.48
CA SER A 72 15.17 6.56 -9.58
C SER A 72 14.62 5.13 -9.50
N SER A 73 14.39 4.61 -8.29
CA SER A 73 13.84 3.29 -8.05
C SER A 73 12.35 3.18 -8.38
N PHE A 74 11.65 4.30 -8.56
CA PHE A 74 10.21 4.39 -8.81
C PHE A 74 9.86 4.89 -10.21
N LYS A 75 10.78 5.58 -10.88
CA LYS A 75 10.57 6.14 -12.22
C LYS A 75 10.37 5.02 -13.24
N ASN A 76 9.37 5.19 -14.11
CA ASN A 76 8.98 4.23 -15.17
C ASN A 76 8.58 2.84 -14.65
N LYS A 77 8.28 2.70 -13.36
CA LYS A 77 7.84 1.45 -12.74
C LYS A 77 6.46 1.64 -12.14
N LYS A 78 5.55 0.72 -12.42
CA LYS A 78 4.23 0.66 -11.78
C LYS A 78 4.27 -0.35 -10.66
N GLY A 79 3.49 -0.12 -9.62
CA GLY A 79 3.44 -1.10 -8.55
C GLY A 79 2.62 -0.71 -7.36
N MET A 80 2.79 -1.47 -6.29
CA MET A 80 2.26 -1.12 -4.98
C MET A 80 3.36 -0.48 -4.15
N VAL A 81 3.05 0.60 -3.44
CA VAL A 81 3.98 1.30 -2.56
C VAL A 81 3.42 1.39 -1.15
N PHE A 82 4.29 1.15 -0.17
CA PHE A 82 4.03 1.32 1.25
C PHE A 82 5.02 2.32 1.83
N ILE A 83 4.50 3.34 2.52
CA ILE A 83 5.27 4.36 3.24
C ILE A 83 5.16 4.03 4.73
N MET A 84 6.27 3.65 5.34
CA MET A 84 6.33 3.35 6.76
C MET A 84 6.55 4.64 7.56
N ASN A 85 5.75 4.86 8.61
CA ASN A 85 5.89 5.99 9.54
C ASN A 85 5.88 7.37 8.84
N GLY A 86 4.92 7.59 7.92
CA GLY A 86 4.82 8.83 7.16
C GLY A 86 4.30 10.03 7.98
N TRP A 87 3.53 9.77 9.03
CA TRP A 87 2.99 10.79 9.96
C TRP A 87 3.08 10.26 11.39
N GLY A 88 4.27 10.38 12.00
CA GLY A 88 4.55 9.70 13.26
C GLY A 88 4.58 8.19 13.04
N SER A 89 3.77 7.45 13.79
CA SER A 89 3.61 5.99 13.64
C SER A 89 2.57 5.57 12.58
N THR A 90 2.02 6.53 11.82
CA THR A 90 0.99 6.23 10.82
C THR A 90 1.63 5.92 9.47
N ASP A 91 1.24 4.77 8.91
CA ASP A 91 1.68 4.29 7.61
C ASP A 91 0.68 4.60 6.49
N HIS A 92 1.14 4.45 5.24
CA HIS A 92 0.29 4.58 4.06
C HIS A 92 0.59 3.50 3.02
N ILE A 93 -0.42 3.05 2.29
CA ILE A 93 -0.27 2.09 1.19
C ILE A 93 -1.14 2.50 0.01
N ASP A 94 -0.57 2.51 -1.21
CA ASP A 94 -1.28 2.89 -2.42
C ASP A 94 -0.68 2.21 -3.66
N LEU A 95 -1.35 2.38 -4.80
CA LEU A 95 -0.80 2.07 -6.11
C LEU A 95 -0.01 3.25 -6.63
N TRP A 96 1.14 2.94 -7.21
CA TRP A 96 2.08 3.87 -7.80
C TRP A 96 2.07 3.76 -9.32
N ASP A 97 1.89 4.89 -9.97
CA ASP A 97 2.09 5.10 -11.40
C ASP A 97 3.45 5.79 -11.59
N GLY A 98 4.44 5.04 -12.10
CA GLY A 98 5.78 5.56 -12.36
C GLY A 98 5.95 6.37 -13.64
N LEU A 99 4.90 6.49 -14.47
CA LEU A 99 4.92 7.36 -15.66
C LEU A 99 4.51 8.78 -15.27
N LEU A 100 3.36 8.89 -14.58
CA LEU A 100 2.85 10.16 -14.05
C LEU A 100 3.48 10.53 -12.70
N MET A 101 4.26 9.61 -12.12
CA MET A 101 4.89 9.74 -10.79
C MET A 101 3.87 10.04 -9.70
N LYS A 102 2.71 9.35 -9.75
CA LYS A 102 1.53 9.62 -8.92
C LYS A 102 1.03 8.40 -8.17
N MET A 103 0.53 8.66 -6.96
CA MET A 103 -0.27 7.67 -6.24
C MET A 103 -1.73 7.76 -6.70
N LYS A 104 -2.39 6.62 -6.86
CA LYS A 104 -3.69 6.57 -7.54
C LYS A 104 -4.84 7.21 -6.76
N ARG A 105 -4.83 7.15 -5.42
CA ARG A 105 -5.94 7.66 -4.59
C ARG A 105 -5.58 8.87 -3.72
N THR A 106 -4.36 9.39 -3.88
CA THR A 106 -3.86 10.52 -3.10
C THR A 106 -3.92 11.81 -3.90
N SER A 107 -4.64 12.81 -3.38
CA SER A 107 -4.74 14.15 -3.98
C SER A 107 -3.44 14.96 -3.91
N ASN A 108 -2.60 14.71 -2.90
CA ASN A 108 -1.30 15.36 -2.73
C ASN A 108 -0.15 14.35 -2.82
N THR A 109 0.07 13.77 -4.00
CA THR A 109 1.18 12.82 -4.21
C THR A 109 2.52 13.41 -3.77
N VAL A 110 2.83 14.66 -4.13
CA VAL A 110 4.12 15.30 -3.81
C VAL A 110 4.38 15.30 -2.30
N GLY A 111 3.38 15.65 -1.49
CA GLY A 111 3.50 15.64 -0.05
C GLY A 111 3.68 14.23 0.54
N TYR A 112 3.15 13.19 -0.11
CA TYR A 112 3.30 11.81 0.34
C TYR A 112 4.69 11.27 0.00
N ARG A 113 5.24 11.61 -1.16
CA ARG A 113 6.58 11.13 -1.57
C ARG A 113 7.72 11.61 -0.67
N LYS A 114 7.52 12.71 0.06
CA LYS A 114 8.48 13.31 1.00
C LYS A 114 8.36 12.77 2.43
N ARG A 115 7.60 11.69 2.63
CA ARG A 115 7.30 11.13 3.95
C ARG A 115 7.80 9.69 4.06
N GLY A 116 7.94 9.27 5.30
CA GLY A 116 8.31 7.92 5.69
C GLY A 116 9.75 7.82 6.16
N LYS A 117 10.00 6.82 7.01
CA LYS A 117 11.36 6.40 7.38
C LYS A 117 11.90 5.31 6.45
N GLN A 118 11.00 4.54 5.86
CA GLN A 118 11.29 3.48 4.92
C GLN A 118 10.14 3.38 3.93
N VAL A 119 10.46 3.03 2.69
CA VAL A 119 9.48 2.79 1.63
C VAL A 119 9.66 1.38 1.09
N TRP A 120 8.57 0.63 1.02
CA TRP A 120 8.54 -0.68 0.39
C TRP A 120 7.81 -0.58 -0.94
N PHE A 121 8.38 -1.18 -1.97
CA PHE A 121 7.84 -1.15 -3.30
C PHE A 121 7.76 -2.56 -3.88
N TRP A 122 6.59 -2.92 -4.38
CA TRP A 122 6.37 -4.13 -5.14
C TRP A 122 6.10 -3.74 -6.58
N GLU A 123 7.11 -3.91 -7.43
CA GLU A 123 7.02 -3.65 -8.86
C GLU A 123 6.10 -4.71 -9.49
N LEU A 124 5.00 -4.26 -10.10
CA LEU A 124 3.99 -5.11 -10.72
C LEU A 124 4.22 -5.13 -12.24
N VAL A 125 4.08 -6.32 -12.85
CA VAL A 125 4.28 -6.56 -14.28
C VAL A 125 3.06 -6.14 -15.09
#